data_AF-A0A2I1H9I4-F1
#
_entry.id   AF-A0A2I1H9I4-F1
#
_cell.length_a   1.000
_cell.length_b   1.000
_cell.length_c   1.000
_cell.angle_alpha   90.00
_cell.angle_beta   90.00
_cell.angle_gamma   90.00
#
_symmetry.space_group_name_H-M   'P 1'
#
loop_
_entity.id
_entity.type
_entity.pdbx_description
1 polymer ?
#
loop_
_entity_poly.entity_id
_entity_poly.type
_entity_poly.pdbx_seq_one_letter_code
_entity_poly.pdbx_strand_id
1 'polypeptide(L)'
;MGYDWIFSTDLTANINYLGSCKEWASSTKAELVAIITALIVCPSQSTVTIYTDSLSCINTFNNLKSPKLSTRRFQKINNCALWNTLKHIINEFKLQVTLIKVKAHSGDSLNDAADILAKSGCSSKEYMNFNFHHTKTQTCHLQFNGTTIIDRNIRKTSKRMINFQYFERHLAHQNLQIIKDYTLNNIIDWEYSQLWFKYNSFSQLGMATVMVINRL
;
A
#
# COMPACT_ATOMS: atom_id res chain seq x y z
N MET A 1 0.37 5.03 7.91
CA MET A 1 -0.18 3.78 8.50
C MET A 1 0.81 3.32 9.54
N GLY A 2 0.32 2.89 10.69
CA GLY A 2 1.18 2.34 11.74
C GLY A 2 1.51 0.88 11.49
N TYR A 3 2.62 0.43 12.04
CA TYR A 3 3.04 -0.97 12.08
C TYR A 3 3.68 -1.25 13.43
N ASP A 4 3.74 -2.51 13.82
CA ASP A 4 4.36 -2.95 15.09
C ASP A 4 4.84 -4.40 14.97
N TRP A 5 5.73 -4.80 15.88
CA TRP A 5 6.01 -6.20 16.18
C TRP A 5 6.39 -6.37 17.67
N ILE A 6 6.18 -7.58 18.19
CA ILE A 6 6.53 -7.99 19.55
C ILE A 6 7.39 -9.26 19.47
N PHE A 7 8.53 -9.30 20.18
CA PHE A 7 9.30 -10.53 20.36
C PHE A 7 8.64 -11.43 21.39
N SER A 8 8.35 -12.67 20.98
CA SER A 8 7.72 -13.67 21.83
C SER A 8 8.68 -14.65 22.50
N THR A 9 9.98 -14.63 22.13
CA THR A 9 11.00 -15.57 22.64
C THR A 9 11.28 -15.39 24.13
N ASP A 10 11.20 -14.15 24.61
CA ASP A 10 11.25 -13.82 26.04
C ASP A 10 10.24 -12.71 26.34
N LEU A 11 9.05 -13.11 26.77
CA LEU A 11 7.98 -12.16 27.13
C LEU A 11 8.35 -11.30 28.36
N THR A 12 9.35 -11.70 29.15
CA THR A 12 9.81 -10.90 30.30
C THR A 12 10.69 -9.73 29.84
N ALA A 13 11.37 -9.87 28.71
CA ALA A 13 12.19 -8.82 28.11
C ALA A 13 11.37 -7.69 27.47
N ASN A 14 10.07 -7.91 27.20
CA ASN A 14 9.14 -6.91 26.64
C ASN A 14 9.69 -6.15 25.42
N ILE A 15 10.38 -6.85 24.52
CA ILE A 15 10.98 -6.22 23.35
C ILE A 15 9.91 -6.06 22.28
N ASN A 16 9.48 -4.82 22.04
CA ASN A 16 8.53 -4.45 21.00
C ASN A 16 9.02 -3.20 20.25
N TYR A 17 8.45 -2.97 19.07
CA TYR A 17 8.73 -1.76 18.31
C TYR A 17 7.56 -1.39 17.43
N LEU A 18 7.05 -0.18 17.66
CA LEU A 18 6.01 0.45 16.87
C LEU A 18 6.57 1.61 16.06
N GLY A 19 5.95 1.86 14.92
CA GLY A 19 6.27 3.02 14.11
C GLY A 19 5.21 3.32 13.07
N SER A 20 5.55 4.24 12.18
CA SER A 20 4.66 4.63 11.09
C SER A 20 5.36 4.62 9.74
N CYS A 21 4.62 4.33 8.69
CA CYS A 21 5.08 4.45 7.31
C CYS A 21 4.26 5.52 6.55
N LYS A 22 4.98 6.30 5.74
CA LYS A 22 4.45 7.33 4.85
C LYS A 22 4.53 6.88 3.40
N GLU A 23 3.78 7.56 2.54
CA GLU A 23 3.72 7.36 1.09
C GLU A 23 3.14 6.01 0.70
N TRP A 24 2.31 5.98 -0.35
CA TRP A 24 1.77 4.73 -0.89
C TRP A 24 1.12 3.82 0.17
N ALA A 25 0.48 4.43 1.17
CA ALA A 25 -0.06 3.75 2.34
C ALA A 25 -0.98 2.58 1.94
N SER A 26 -0.70 1.41 2.50
CA SER A 26 -1.50 0.19 2.39
C SER A 26 -1.18 -0.70 3.59
N SER A 27 -2.15 -1.52 4.03
CA SER A 27 -1.94 -2.45 5.15
C SER A 27 -0.75 -3.37 4.87
N THR A 28 -0.68 -3.94 3.66
CA THR A 28 0.45 -4.76 3.20
C THR A 28 1.81 -4.05 3.31
N LYS A 29 1.88 -2.72 3.11
CA LYS A 29 3.14 -1.98 3.30
C LYS A 29 3.51 -1.92 4.78
N ALA A 30 2.55 -1.60 5.65
CA ALA A 30 2.78 -1.56 7.09
C ALA A 30 3.24 -2.92 7.63
N GLU A 31 2.53 -3.99 7.27
CA GLU A 31 2.86 -5.37 7.65
C GLU A 31 4.25 -5.79 7.13
N LEU A 32 4.60 -5.44 5.89
CA LEU A 32 5.94 -5.71 5.35
C LEU A 32 7.03 -4.93 6.10
N VAL A 33 6.78 -3.67 6.45
CA VAL A 33 7.73 -2.87 7.23
C VAL A 33 7.93 -3.46 8.62
N ALA A 34 6.86 -3.91 9.29
CA ALA A 34 6.96 -4.64 10.56
C ALA A 34 7.90 -5.85 10.43
N ILE A 35 7.66 -6.72 9.44
CA ILE A 35 8.51 -7.89 9.16
C ILE A 35 9.97 -7.47 8.95
N ILE A 36 10.23 -6.45 8.11
CA ILE A 36 11.59 -5.99 7.84
C ILE A 36 12.26 -5.50 9.12
N THR A 37 11.59 -4.66 9.91
CA THR A 37 12.17 -4.10 11.14
C THR A 37 12.40 -5.17 12.21
N ALA A 38 11.54 -6.19 12.30
CA ALA A 38 11.74 -7.33 13.19
C ALA A 38 12.98 -8.14 12.80
N LEU A 39 13.23 -8.35 11.50
CA LEU A 39 14.41 -9.09 11.05
C LEU A 39 15.72 -8.31 11.22
N ILE A 40 15.68 -6.97 11.20
CA ILE A 40 16.89 -6.14 11.38
C ILE A 40 17.50 -6.32 12.77
N VAL A 41 16.67 -6.60 13.78
CA VAL A 41 17.09 -6.79 15.18
C VAL A 41 17.37 -8.25 15.52
N CYS A 42 17.15 -9.18 14.59
CA CYS A 42 17.49 -10.59 14.79
C CYS A 42 19.01 -10.82 14.67
N PRO A 43 19.57 -11.75 15.47
CA PRO A 43 20.97 -12.12 15.34
C PRO A 43 21.25 -12.84 14.02
N SER A 44 22.47 -12.67 13.50
CA SER A 44 22.90 -13.38 12.29
C SER A 44 22.86 -14.91 12.46
N GLN A 45 22.58 -15.61 11.37
CA GLN A 45 22.48 -17.08 11.27
C GLN A 45 21.37 -17.71 12.13
N SER A 46 20.39 -16.93 12.59
CA SER A 46 19.27 -17.45 13.37
C SER A 46 18.11 -17.96 12.50
N THR A 47 17.32 -18.84 13.09
CA THR A 47 16.01 -19.24 12.57
C THR A 47 14.93 -18.36 13.19
N VAL A 48 14.17 -17.67 12.34
CA VAL A 48 13.15 -16.71 12.76
C VAL A 48 11.78 -17.16 12.26
N THR A 49 10.85 -17.33 13.19
CA THR A 49 9.45 -17.61 12.88
C THR A 49 8.62 -16.38 13.19
N ILE A 50 7.96 -15.81 12.17
CA ILE A 50 7.10 -14.65 12.34
C ILE A 50 5.65 -15.10 12.19
N TYR A 51 4.85 -14.81 13.21
CA TYR A 51 3.41 -15.00 13.22
C TYR A 51 2.76 -13.70 12.73
N THR A 52 1.96 -13.78 11.67
CA THR A 52 1.30 -12.60 11.09
C THR A 52 -0.07 -12.96 10.55
N ASP A 53 -1.02 -12.04 10.67
CA ASP A 53 -2.33 -12.15 10.04
C ASP A 53 -2.32 -11.70 8.56
N SER A 54 -1.20 -11.19 8.05
CA SER A 54 -1.08 -10.79 6.66
C SER A 54 -0.91 -11.97 5.71
N LEU A 55 -2.03 -12.48 5.21
CA LEU A 55 -1.99 -13.47 4.12
C LEU A 55 -1.32 -12.90 2.86
N SER A 56 -1.45 -11.58 2.63
CA SER A 56 -0.85 -10.91 1.49
C SER A 56 0.69 -10.93 1.53
N CYS A 57 1.29 -10.66 2.70
CA CYS A 57 2.72 -10.77 2.89
C CYS A 57 3.20 -12.22 2.82
N ILE A 58 2.49 -13.17 3.43
CA ILE A 58 2.84 -14.61 3.36
C ILE A 58 2.89 -15.09 1.92
N ASN A 59 1.83 -14.82 1.14
CA ASN A 59 1.76 -15.23 -0.26
C ASN A 59 2.88 -14.60 -1.09
N THR A 60 3.15 -13.31 -0.88
CA THR A 60 4.20 -12.61 -1.63
C THR A 60 5.57 -13.17 -1.26
N PHE A 61 5.86 -13.36 0.02
CA PHE A 61 7.11 -13.94 0.53
C PHE A 61 7.38 -15.33 -0.05
N ASN A 62 6.38 -16.21 -0.05
CA ASN A 62 6.49 -17.54 -0.65
C ASN A 62 6.74 -17.46 -2.16
N ASN A 63 6.05 -16.54 -2.84
CA ASN A 63 6.24 -16.31 -4.28
C ASN A 63 7.64 -15.76 -4.62
N LEU A 64 8.36 -15.12 -3.69
CA LEU A 64 9.72 -14.63 -3.94
C LEU A 64 10.71 -15.74 -4.29
N LYS A 65 10.46 -16.97 -3.81
CA LYS A 65 11.26 -18.17 -4.07
C LYS A 65 10.84 -18.88 -5.37
N SER A 66 9.76 -18.45 -6.01
CA SER A 66 9.22 -19.11 -7.19
C SER A 66 10.15 -18.92 -8.40
N PRO A 67 10.52 -19.99 -9.13
CA PRO A 67 11.30 -19.88 -10.37
C PRO A 67 10.52 -19.15 -11.48
N LYS A 68 9.19 -19.04 -11.35
CA LYS A 68 8.33 -18.33 -12.32
C LYS A 68 8.34 -16.80 -12.13
N LEU A 69 9.02 -16.30 -11.09
CA LEU A 69 9.09 -14.88 -10.77
C LEU A 69 10.25 -14.21 -11.52
N SER A 70 9.99 -13.81 -12.76
CA SER A 70 10.95 -13.00 -13.52
C SER A 70 11.11 -11.60 -12.95
N THR A 71 12.24 -10.94 -13.23
CA THR A 71 12.50 -9.54 -12.84
C THR A 71 11.35 -8.61 -13.23
N ARG A 72 10.80 -8.79 -14.44
CA ARG A 72 9.65 -8.01 -14.92
C ARG A 72 8.38 -8.25 -14.09
N ARG A 73 8.13 -9.49 -13.64
CA ARG A 73 6.96 -9.80 -12.80
C ARG A 73 7.17 -9.27 -11.39
N PHE A 74 8.38 -9.37 -10.86
CA PHE A 74 8.75 -8.82 -9.56
C PHE A 74 8.52 -7.30 -9.50
N GLN A 75 8.94 -6.55 -10.53
CA GLN A 75 8.70 -5.09 -10.62
C GLN A 75 7.22 -4.68 -10.73
N LYS A 76 6.29 -5.63 -10.89
CA LYS A 76 4.84 -5.36 -10.85
C LYS A 76 4.23 -5.56 -9.48
N ILE A 77 4.95 -6.21 -8.55
CA ILE A 77 4.52 -6.41 -7.18
C ILE A 77 4.60 -5.05 -6.46
N ASN A 78 3.58 -4.74 -5.67
CA ASN A 78 3.61 -3.53 -4.84
C ASN A 78 4.69 -3.66 -3.77
N ASN A 79 5.33 -2.55 -3.41
CA ASN A 79 6.41 -2.53 -2.42
C ASN A 79 7.64 -3.36 -2.85
N CYS A 80 7.96 -3.42 -4.15
CA CYS A 80 9.06 -4.24 -4.67
C CYS A 80 10.43 -3.83 -4.11
N ALA A 81 10.65 -2.55 -3.84
CA ALA A 81 11.88 -2.05 -3.22
C ALA A 81 12.00 -2.52 -1.75
N LEU A 82 10.89 -2.50 -1.00
CA LEU A 82 10.85 -3.09 0.34
C LEU A 82 11.09 -4.61 0.31
N TRP A 83 10.51 -5.34 -0.66
CA TRP A 83 10.80 -6.77 -0.82
C TRP A 83 12.27 -7.05 -1.18
N ASN A 84 12.91 -6.19 -1.97
CA ASN A 84 14.34 -6.28 -2.22
C ASN A 84 15.16 -6.04 -0.94
N THR A 85 14.73 -5.08 -0.11
CA THR A 85 15.35 -4.80 1.19
C THR A 85 15.25 -6.02 2.11
N LEU A 86 14.07 -6.65 2.19
CA LEU A 86 13.87 -7.89 2.93
C LEU A 86 14.82 -9.01 2.46
N LYS A 87 14.92 -9.24 1.14
CA LYS A 87 15.84 -10.23 0.57
C LYS A 87 17.29 -9.94 0.93
N HIS A 88 17.68 -8.68 0.88
CA HIS A 88 19.04 -8.26 1.25
C HIS A 88 19.33 -8.59 2.71
N ILE A 89 18.45 -8.20 3.63
CA ILE A 89 18.62 -8.48 5.07
C ILE A 89 18.72 -9.98 5.35
N ILE A 90 17.81 -10.79 4.78
CA ILE A 90 17.82 -12.25 4.95
C ILE A 90 19.15 -12.85 4.48
N ASN A 91 19.67 -12.39 3.34
CA ASN A 91 20.91 -12.90 2.78
C ASN A 91 22.14 -12.45 3.57
N GLU A 92 22.23 -11.17 3.95
CA GLU A 92 23.36 -10.62 4.71
C GLU A 92 23.46 -11.24 6.09
N PHE A 93 22.33 -11.34 6.80
CA PHE A 93 22.28 -11.96 8.12
C PHE A 93 22.16 -13.48 8.07
N LYS A 94 22.07 -14.09 6.88
CA LYS A 94 21.94 -15.55 6.68
C LYS A 94 20.77 -16.16 7.49
N LEU A 95 19.64 -15.46 7.53
CA LEU A 95 18.48 -15.83 8.33
C LEU A 95 17.68 -16.96 7.68
N GLN A 96 17.17 -17.88 8.49
CA GLN A 96 16.15 -18.84 8.07
C GLN A 96 14.77 -18.35 8.51
N VAL A 97 14.04 -17.73 7.59
CA VAL A 97 12.76 -17.07 7.90
C VAL A 97 11.56 -17.91 7.47
N THR A 98 10.62 -18.13 8.41
CA THR A 98 9.32 -18.77 8.19
C THR A 98 8.20 -17.81 8.60
N LEU A 99 7.20 -17.63 7.74
CA LEU A 99 6.00 -16.86 8.06
C LEU A 99 4.82 -17.81 8.31
N ILE A 100 4.16 -17.67 9.46
CA ILE A 100 3.00 -18.49 9.86
C ILE A 100 1.77 -17.59 9.93
N LYS A 101 0.68 -18.03 9.28
CA LYS A 101 -0.60 -17.33 9.32
C LYS A 101 -1.27 -17.52 10.68
N VAL A 102 -1.55 -16.42 11.37
CA VAL A 102 -2.48 -16.40 12.52
C VAL A 102 -3.84 -15.84 12.09
N LYS A 103 -4.91 -16.27 12.74
CA LYS A 103 -6.26 -15.79 12.41
C LYS A 103 -6.43 -14.39 13.00
N ALA A 104 -6.87 -13.44 12.18
CA ALA A 104 -7.18 -12.10 12.67
C ALA A 104 -8.37 -12.19 13.64
N HIS A 105 -8.30 -11.47 14.75
CA HIS A 105 -9.38 -11.37 15.75
C HIS A 105 -9.85 -12.73 16.30
N SER A 106 -8.94 -13.68 16.48
CA SER A 106 -9.24 -14.98 17.08
C SER A 106 -9.02 -15.03 18.60
N GLY A 107 -8.76 -13.89 19.25
CA GLY A 107 -8.42 -13.83 20.67
C GLY A 107 -6.98 -14.27 20.98
N ASP A 108 -6.07 -14.16 20.01
CA ASP A 108 -4.64 -14.35 20.26
C ASP A 108 -4.10 -13.08 20.93
N SER A 109 -3.76 -13.19 22.21
CA SER A 109 -3.33 -12.05 23.03
C SER A 109 -2.14 -11.27 22.45
N LEU A 110 -1.19 -11.93 21.78
CA LEU A 110 -0.02 -11.26 21.23
C LEU A 110 -0.36 -10.57 19.90
N ASN A 111 -1.19 -11.21 19.07
CA ASN A 111 -1.66 -10.59 17.84
C ASN A 111 -2.56 -9.38 18.12
N ASP A 112 -3.47 -9.50 19.09
CA ASP A 112 -4.36 -8.39 19.49
C ASP A 112 -3.55 -7.24 20.12
N ALA A 113 -2.50 -7.55 20.88
CA ALA A 113 -1.56 -6.53 21.38
C ALA A 113 -0.81 -5.82 20.24
N ALA A 114 -0.31 -6.56 19.25
CA ALA A 114 0.35 -6.00 18.08
C ALA A 114 -0.59 -5.09 17.27
N ASP A 115 -1.87 -5.45 17.12
CA ASP A 115 -2.88 -4.61 16.46
C ASP A 115 -3.10 -3.27 17.20
N ILE A 116 -3.12 -3.29 18.53
CA ILE A 116 -3.23 -2.08 19.35
C ILE A 116 -1.99 -1.19 19.20
N LEU A 117 -0.80 -1.79 19.22
CA LEU A 117 0.46 -1.06 19.03
C LEU A 117 0.58 -0.49 17.62
N ALA A 118 0.17 -1.23 16.58
CA ALA A 118 0.13 -0.74 15.22
C ALA A 118 -0.84 0.45 15.05
N LYS A 119 -2.00 0.44 15.70
CA LYS A 119 -2.91 1.59 15.74
C LYS A 119 -2.25 2.80 16.40
N SER A 120 -1.57 2.58 17.52
CA SER A 120 -0.82 3.61 18.24
C SER A 120 0.31 4.19 17.39
N GLY A 121 1.04 3.33 16.67
CA GLY A 121 2.08 3.71 15.72
C GLY A 121 1.57 4.58 14.58
N CYS A 122 0.29 4.49 14.19
CA CYS A 122 -0.29 5.32 13.14
C CYS A 122 -0.26 6.83 13.50
N SER A 123 -0.31 7.14 14.79
CA SER A 123 -0.24 8.50 15.34
C SER A 123 1.19 8.98 15.58
N SER A 124 2.22 8.18 15.26
CA SER A 124 3.60 8.60 15.39
C SER A 124 3.92 9.79 14.48
N LYS A 125 4.68 10.74 15.01
CA LYS A 125 5.15 11.92 14.27
C LYS A 125 6.31 11.60 13.33
N GLU A 126 7.04 10.52 13.61
CA GLU A 126 8.18 10.07 12.84
C GLU A 126 7.80 8.87 11.97
N TYR A 127 8.34 8.86 10.76
CA TYR A 127 8.07 7.84 9.74
C TYR A 127 9.34 7.07 9.44
N MET A 128 9.25 5.74 9.33
CA MET A 128 10.36 4.95 8.82
C MET A 128 10.65 5.32 7.38
N ASN A 129 11.89 5.74 7.16
CA ASN A 129 12.41 6.04 5.84
C ASN A 129 13.38 4.94 5.41
N PHE A 130 13.17 4.41 4.21
CA PHE A 130 14.02 3.39 3.62
C PHE A 130 14.87 4.04 2.54
N ASN A 131 16.20 3.97 2.71
CA ASN A 131 17.13 4.40 1.68
C ASN A 131 17.40 3.22 0.72
N PHE A 132 16.91 3.34 -0.51
CA PHE A 132 17.06 2.31 -1.54
C PHE A 132 18.23 2.55 -2.52
N HIS A 133 19.08 3.56 -2.29
CA HIS A 133 20.14 3.94 -3.24
C HIS A 133 21.27 2.91 -3.36
N HIS A 134 21.46 2.05 -2.37
CA HIS A 134 22.57 1.09 -2.32
C HIS A 134 22.15 -0.36 -2.55
N THR A 135 20.92 -0.60 -2.99
CA THR A 135 20.42 -1.96 -3.21
C THR A 135 20.93 -2.50 -4.54
N LYS A 136 21.92 -3.42 -4.50
CA LYS A 136 22.60 -3.97 -5.71
C LYS A 136 21.64 -4.50 -6.79
N THR A 137 20.47 -5.00 -6.40
CA THR A 137 19.47 -5.59 -7.31
C THR A 137 18.57 -4.57 -8.00
N GLN A 138 18.66 -3.28 -7.65
CA GLN A 138 17.81 -2.23 -8.21
C GLN A 138 18.62 -0.94 -8.43
N THR A 139 19.11 -0.77 -9.66
CA THR A 139 20.01 0.31 -10.05
C THR A 139 19.35 1.68 -10.14
N CYS A 140 18.04 1.73 -10.33
CA CYS A 140 17.31 2.99 -10.39
C CYS A 140 15.88 2.87 -9.84
N HIS A 141 15.34 4.01 -9.45
CA HIS A 141 13.99 4.18 -8.95
C HIS A 141 13.32 5.33 -9.69
N LEU A 142 12.06 5.13 -10.10
CA LEU A 142 11.26 6.23 -10.62
C LEU A 142 10.70 7.02 -9.46
N GLN A 143 10.78 8.34 -9.55
CA GLN A 143 10.24 9.25 -8.55
C GLN A 143 9.08 10.05 -9.13
N PHE A 144 8.06 10.29 -8.31
CA PHE A 144 7.01 11.25 -8.56
C PHE A 144 7.42 12.58 -7.93
N ASN A 145 7.33 13.67 -8.69
CA ASN A 145 7.71 15.03 -8.27
C ASN A 145 9.11 15.12 -7.62
N GLY A 146 10.08 14.31 -8.09
CA GLY A 146 11.47 14.32 -7.61
C GLY A 146 11.68 13.95 -6.13
N THR A 147 10.65 13.45 -5.44
CA THR A 147 10.69 13.24 -3.99
C THR A 147 10.18 11.85 -3.60
N THR A 148 9.01 11.46 -4.11
CA THR A 148 8.37 10.19 -3.72
C THR A 148 8.75 9.05 -4.67
N ILE A 149 9.42 8.03 -4.17
CA ILE A 149 9.76 6.84 -4.98
C ILE A 149 8.50 6.04 -5.31
N ILE A 150 8.28 5.71 -6.58
CA ILE A 150 7.14 4.89 -7.03
C ILE A 150 7.42 3.41 -6.75
N ASP A 151 7.13 2.97 -5.52
CA ASP A 151 7.33 1.57 -5.09
C ASP A 151 6.07 0.71 -5.31
N ARG A 152 5.63 0.65 -6.57
CA ARG A 152 4.43 -0.06 -7.01
C ARG A 152 4.49 -0.30 -8.50
N ASN A 153 3.47 -0.96 -9.05
CA ASN A 153 3.38 -1.19 -10.49
C ASN A 153 3.50 0.13 -11.29
N ILE A 154 4.68 0.34 -11.89
CA ILE A 154 5.05 1.56 -12.60
C ILE A 154 4.07 1.83 -13.73
N ARG A 155 3.81 0.82 -14.59
CA ARG A 155 2.92 0.97 -15.75
C ARG A 155 1.52 1.43 -15.34
N LYS A 156 0.94 0.82 -14.29
CA LYS A 156 -0.38 1.22 -13.80
C LYS A 156 -0.35 2.64 -13.23
N THR A 157 0.72 2.98 -12.51
CA THR A 157 0.89 4.31 -11.93
C THR A 157 1.01 5.40 -12.99
N SER A 158 1.92 5.21 -13.96
CA SER A 158 2.09 6.12 -15.10
C SER A 158 0.82 6.25 -15.94
N LYS A 159 0.14 5.12 -16.24
CA LYS A 159 -1.13 5.15 -16.98
C LYS A 159 -2.18 5.99 -16.25
N ARG A 160 -2.27 5.88 -14.92
CA ARG A 160 -3.21 6.68 -14.12
C ARG A 160 -2.92 8.17 -14.26
N MET A 161 -1.65 8.58 -14.16
CA MET A 161 -1.24 9.98 -14.33
C MET A 161 -1.58 10.51 -15.72
N ILE A 162 -1.27 9.73 -16.77
CA ILE A 162 -1.59 10.07 -18.15
C ILE A 162 -3.10 10.21 -18.35
N ASN A 163 -3.90 9.28 -17.79
CA ASN A 163 -5.35 9.35 -17.86
C ASN A 163 -5.91 10.60 -17.19
N PHE A 164 -5.35 11.02 -16.04
CA PHE A 164 -5.72 12.28 -15.41
C PHE A 164 -5.43 13.47 -16.32
N GLN A 165 -4.26 13.52 -16.97
CA GLN A 165 -3.95 14.59 -17.92
C GLN A 165 -4.91 14.63 -19.12
N TYR A 166 -5.28 13.46 -19.65
CA TYR A 166 -6.29 13.39 -20.72
C TYR A 166 -7.65 13.87 -20.25
N PHE A 167 -8.07 13.49 -19.03
CA PHE A 167 -9.33 13.94 -18.46
C PHE A 167 -9.35 15.46 -18.24
N GLU A 168 -8.28 16.03 -17.67
CA GLU A 168 -8.14 17.48 -17.50
C GLU A 168 -8.21 18.24 -18.83
N ARG A 169 -7.52 17.74 -19.86
CA ARG A 169 -7.58 18.33 -21.22
C ARG A 169 -8.98 18.23 -21.81
N HIS A 170 -9.66 17.11 -21.58
CA HIS A 170 -11.03 16.92 -22.04
C HIS A 170 -11.98 17.92 -21.36
N LEU A 171 -11.92 18.04 -20.03
CA LEU A 171 -12.72 19.02 -19.27
C LEU A 171 -12.41 20.47 -19.63
N ALA A 172 -11.18 20.77 -20.08
CA ALA A 172 -10.81 22.12 -20.50
C ALA A 172 -11.43 22.56 -21.84
N HIS A 173 -12.10 21.66 -22.58
CA HIS A 173 -12.76 22.02 -23.83
C HIS A 173 -13.88 23.04 -23.61
N GLN A 174 -14.04 24.02 -24.52
CA GLN A 174 -15.00 25.12 -24.37
C GLN A 174 -16.44 24.62 -24.13
N ASN A 175 -16.86 23.60 -24.86
CA ASN A 175 -18.20 22.99 -24.71
C ASN A 175 -18.45 22.36 -23.33
N LEU A 176 -17.42 22.10 -22.54
CA LEU A 176 -17.51 21.47 -21.21
C LEU A 176 -17.21 22.44 -20.06
N GLN A 177 -17.00 23.73 -20.35
CA GLN A 177 -16.66 24.73 -19.32
C GLN A 177 -17.72 24.80 -18.21
N ILE A 178 -19.01 24.77 -18.57
CA ILE A 178 -20.09 24.76 -17.57
C ILE A 178 -19.98 23.56 -16.63
N ILE A 179 -19.72 22.37 -17.18
CA ILE A 179 -19.56 21.14 -16.38
C ILE A 179 -18.32 21.24 -15.49
N LYS A 180 -17.21 21.76 -16.04
CA LYS A 180 -15.97 21.99 -15.30
C LYS A 180 -16.19 22.97 -14.13
N ASP A 181 -16.83 24.10 -14.38
CA ASP A 181 -17.13 25.11 -13.36
C ASP A 181 -18.07 24.54 -12.28
N TYR A 182 -19.12 23.81 -12.69
CA TYR A 182 -20.04 23.18 -11.76
C TYR A 182 -19.37 22.08 -10.93
N THR A 183 -18.40 21.39 -11.51
CA THR A 183 -17.58 20.41 -10.78
C THR A 183 -16.70 21.09 -9.74
N LEU A 184 -15.97 22.13 -10.14
CA LEU A 184 -15.05 22.85 -9.25
C LEU A 184 -15.78 23.58 -8.13
N ASN A 185 -17.01 24.05 -8.39
CA ASN A 185 -17.87 24.71 -7.41
C ASN A 185 -18.70 23.72 -6.55
N ASN A 186 -18.46 22.41 -6.66
CA ASN A 186 -19.21 21.35 -5.98
C ASN A 186 -20.74 21.52 -6.16
N ILE A 187 -21.17 21.85 -7.38
CA ILE A 187 -22.58 21.93 -7.78
C ILE A 187 -23.05 20.55 -8.25
N ILE A 188 -22.17 19.80 -8.92
CA ILE A 188 -22.43 18.42 -9.35
C ILE A 188 -21.97 17.46 -8.26
N ASP A 189 -22.90 16.68 -7.73
CA ASP A 189 -22.55 15.48 -6.99
C ASP A 189 -22.27 14.33 -7.98
N TRP A 190 -20.99 14.03 -8.16
CA TRP A 190 -20.55 13.01 -9.11
C TRP A 190 -20.93 11.59 -8.71
N GLU A 191 -21.09 11.31 -7.40
CA GLU A 191 -21.48 9.99 -6.91
C GLU A 191 -22.94 9.71 -7.27
N TYR A 192 -23.85 10.63 -6.92
CA TYR A 192 -25.26 10.51 -7.29
C TYR A 192 -25.48 10.61 -8.80
N SER A 193 -24.73 11.46 -9.50
CA SER A 193 -24.81 11.53 -10.96
C SER A 193 -24.44 10.20 -11.62
N GLN A 194 -23.38 9.54 -11.13
CA GLN A 194 -22.97 8.24 -11.63
C GLN A 194 -24.02 7.15 -11.35
N LEU A 195 -24.59 7.14 -10.14
CA LEU A 195 -25.68 6.21 -9.80
C LEU A 195 -26.87 6.44 -10.73
N TRP A 196 -27.27 7.69 -10.93
CA TRP A 196 -28.39 8.04 -11.80
C TRP A 196 -28.18 7.52 -13.23
N PHE A 197 -27.01 7.73 -13.84
CA PHE A 197 -26.70 7.21 -15.18
C PHE A 197 -26.72 5.68 -15.27
N LYS A 198 -26.36 4.97 -14.18
CA LYS A 198 -26.41 3.51 -14.15
C LYS A 198 -27.84 2.98 -14.10
N TYR A 199 -28.74 3.67 -13.40
CA TYR A 199 -30.14 3.25 -13.25
C TYR A 199 -31.07 3.81 -14.33
N ASN A 200 -30.66 4.88 -15.03
CA ASN A 200 -31.40 5.48 -16.13
C ASN A 200 -30.57 5.38 -17.42
N SER A 201 -30.50 4.18 -18.01
CA SER A 201 -29.82 4.00 -19.28
C SER A 201 -30.51 4.83 -20.38
N PHE A 202 -29.73 5.59 -21.14
CA PHE A 202 -30.20 6.46 -22.23
C PHE A 202 -30.92 5.74 -23.39
N SER A 203 -31.19 4.44 -23.26
CA SER A 203 -31.98 3.63 -24.19
C SER A 203 -33.48 3.93 -24.17
N GLN A 204 -33.98 4.77 -23.26
CA GLN A 204 -35.36 5.28 -23.28
C GLN A 204 -35.38 6.76 -23.69
N LEU A 205 -35.03 7.02 -24.95
CA LEU A 205 -35.23 8.32 -25.59
C LEU A 205 -36.73 8.56 -25.77
N GLY A 206 -37.31 9.38 -24.89
CA GLY A 206 -38.70 9.82 -25.00
C GLY A 206 -39.14 10.87 -23.98
N MET A 207 -38.43 11.04 -22.86
CA MET A 207 -38.75 12.09 -21.89
C MET A 207 -37.49 12.85 -21.46
N ALA A 208 -37.49 14.16 -21.69
CA ALA A 208 -36.52 15.06 -21.10
C ALA A 208 -36.88 15.23 -19.61
N THR A 209 -36.18 14.52 -18.75
CA THR A 209 -36.32 14.67 -17.30
C THR A 209 -35.26 15.65 -16.80
N VAL A 210 -35.70 16.84 -16.36
CA VAL A 210 -34.85 17.87 -15.75
C VAL A 210 -34.57 17.48 -14.30
N MET A 211 -33.29 17.39 -13.93
CA MET A 211 -32.87 17.21 -12.53
C MET A 211 -32.77 18.60 -11.87
N VAL A 212 -33.68 18.90 -10.95
CA VAL A 212 -33.55 20.05 -10.04
C VAL A 212 -32.72 19.57 -8.84
N ILE A 213 -31.46 19.97 -8.78
CA ILE A 213 -30.61 19.76 -7.60
C ILE A 213 -30.92 20.88 -6.61
N ASN A 214 -31.82 20.63 -5.66
CA ASN A 214 -31.96 21.49 -4.49
C ASN A 214 -30.84 21.14 -3.50
N ARG A 215 -29.97 22.12 -3.21
CA ARG A 215 -29.06 22.07 -2.06
C ARG A 215 -29.87 22.17 -0.76
N LEU A 216 -29.60 21.28 0.19
CA LEU A 216 -29.70 21.58 1.62
C LEU A 216 -28.29 21.84 2.13
#